data_AF-A0AA96S9F4-F1
#
_entry.id   AF-A0AA96S9F4-F1
#
_cell.length_a   1.000
_cell.length_b   1.000
_cell.length_c   1.000
_cell.angle_alpha   90.00
_cell.angle_beta   90.00
_cell.angle_gamma   90.00
#
_symmetry.space_group_name_H-M   'P 1'
#
loop_
_entity.id
_entity.type
_entity.pdbx_description
1 polymer ?
#
loop_
_entity_poly.entity_id
_entity_poly.type
_entity_poly.pdbx_seq_one_letter_code
_entity_poly.pdbx_strand_id
1 'polypeptide(L)'
;MNGMLHGLKDIHMVIANSRKLGGAAEAESITLSSGETYTNPVFTNVDLSQGKYISFSFVADSGENVTAHVDQIGVMRGLRHKLICQLQNGAVRELMTEETLRYLRKLCEVNEGFVTHSFKKEALKLVRDVSIDELEKRHVHLPFAIESNVVAINTKKFA
;
A
#
# COMPACT_ATOMS: atom_id res chain seq x y z
N MET A 1 -2.50 4.10 -14.41
CA MET A 1 -3.89 3.63 -14.20
C MET A 1 -4.54 4.61 -13.23
N ASN A 2 -5.77 5.06 -13.52
CA ASN A 2 -6.51 5.88 -12.57
C ASN A 2 -6.82 4.99 -11.36
N GLY A 3 -5.95 5.04 -10.33
CA GLY A 3 -6.10 4.27 -9.10
C GLY A 3 -7.26 4.77 -8.24
N MET A 4 -8.27 5.41 -8.81
CA MET A 4 -9.45 5.87 -8.09
C MET A 4 -10.25 4.66 -7.61
N LEU A 5 -10.67 4.70 -6.36
CA LEU A 5 -11.55 3.70 -5.77
C LEU A 5 -12.88 4.36 -5.43
N HIS A 6 -13.98 3.64 -5.56
CA HIS A 6 -15.33 4.20 -5.48
C HIS A 6 -16.06 3.87 -4.17
N GLY A 7 -15.44 3.11 -3.25
CA GLY A 7 -16.00 2.86 -1.92
C GLY A 7 -15.53 1.55 -1.29
N LEU A 8 -16.32 1.05 -0.33
CA LEU A 8 -15.96 -0.10 0.53
C LEU A 8 -15.66 -1.39 -0.25
N LYS A 9 -16.37 -1.64 -1.36
CA LYS A 9 -16.10 -2.81 -2.20
C LYS A 9 -14.70 -2.77 -2.81
N ASP A 10 -14.28 -1.61 -3.28
CA ASP A 10 -12.97 -1.44 -3.91
C ASP A 10 -11.86 -1.46 -2.85
N ILE A 11 -12.11 -0.87 -1.67
CA ILE A 11 -11.22 -0.98 -0.50
C ILE A 11 -11.02 -2.45 -0.13
N HIS A 12 -12.11 -3.19 0.03
CA HIS A 12 -12.07 -4.62 0.35
C HIS A 12 -11.30 -5.40 -0.72
N MET A 13 -11.50 -5.10 -2.01
CA MET A 13 -10.76 -5.73 -3.10
C MET A 13 -9.25 -5.47 -3.00
N VAL A 14 -8.83 -4.25 -2.68
CA VAL A 14 -7.42 -3.90 -2.49
C VAL A 14 -6.82 -4.70 -1.33
N ILE A 15 -7.50 -4.73 -0.18
CA ILE A 15 -7.04 -5.44 1.02
C ILE A 15 -6.95 -6.95 0.75
N ALA A 16 -8.01 -7.55 0.20
CA ALA A 16 -8.08 -8.99 -0.06
C ALA A 16 -7.07 -9.46 -1.13
N ASN A 17 -6.62 -8.57 -2.01
CA ASN A 17 -5.67 -8.87 -3.09
C ASN A 17 -4.30 -8.18 -2.90
N SER A 18 -3.98 -7.72 -1.69
CA SER A 18 -2.75 -6.98 -1.37
C SER A 18 -1.48 -7.66 -1.90
N ARG A 19 -1.36 -8.98 -1.73
CA ARG A 19 -0.23 -9.78 -2.26
C ARG A 19 -0.09 -9.73 -3.79
N LYS A 20 -1.18 -9.56 -4.53
CA LYS A 20 -1.20 -9.55 -6.00
C LYS A 20 -1.07 -8.14 -6.57
N LEU A 21 -1.75 -7.19 -5.94
CA LEU A 21 -1.84 -5.80 -6.40
C LEU A 21 -0.68 -4.95 -5.90
N GLY A 22 -0.15 -5.25 -4.71
CA GLY A 22 0.71 -4.34 -3.96
C GLY A 22 -0.04 -3.11 -3.46
N GLY A 23 0.65 -2.25 -2.73
CA GLY A 23 0.15 -0.96 -2.28
C GLY A 23 -0.99 -1.07 -1.25
N ALA A 24 -1.70 0.04 -1.08
CA ALA A 24 -2.82 0.14 -0.15
C ALA A 24 -3.90 1.11 -0.67
N ALA A 25 -5.07 1.08 -0.03
CA ALA A 25 -6.14 2.04 -0.25
C ALA A 25 -5.94 3.21 0.73
N GLU A 26 -5.66 4.40 0.20
CA GLU A 26 -5.48 5.63 0.98
C GLU A 26 -6.46 6.70 0.48
N ALA A 27 -7.15 7.37 1.40
CA ALA A 27 -7.94 8.56 1.10
C ALA A 27 -7.16 9.83 1.41
N GLU A 28 -7.53 10.96 0.82
CA GLU A 28 -7.00 12.26 1.26
C GLU A 28 -7.55 12.63 2.65
N SER A 29 -8.83 12.32 2.88
CA SER A 29 -9.44 12.45 4.20
C SER A 29 -10.67 11.54 4.38
N ILE A 30 -10.97 11.20 5.62
CA ILE A 30 -12.27 10.68 6.04
C ILE A 30 -12.78 11.47 7.25
N THR A 31 -14.02 11.91 7.19
CA THR A 31 -14.75 12.51 8.30
C THR A 31 -15.81 11.53 8.76
N LEU A 32 -15.77 11.15 10.03
CA LEU A 32 -16.78 10.31 10.65
C LEU A 32 -18.03 11.12 11.01
N SER A 33 -19.15 10.46 11.24
CA SER A 33 -20.41 11.10 11.65
C SER A 33 -20.31 11.82 13.01
N SER A 34 -19.33 11.46 13.84
CA SER A 34 -18.95 12.18 15.06
C SER A 34 -18.35 13.57 14.80
N GLY A 35 -17.90 13.85 13.58
CA GLY A 35 -17.16 15.06 13.19
C GLY A 35 -15.65 14.90 13.22
N GLU A 36 -15.13 13.81 13.77
CA GLU A 36 -13.69 13.49 13.74
C GLU A 36 -13.21 13.34 12.29
N THR A 37 -12.09 13.99 11.97
CA THR A 37 -11.53 13.97 10.63
C THR A 37 -10.09 13.49 10.66
N TYR A 38 -9.81 12.51 9.81
CA TYR A 38 -8.51 11.89 9.67
C TYR A 38 -7.96 12.19 8.27
N THR A 39 -6.74 12.69 8.21
CA THR A 39 -6.00 12.96 6.96
C THR A 39 -5.16 11.76 6.58
N ASN A 40 -5.07 11.47 5.28
CA ASN A 40 -4.32 10.32 4.75
C ASN A 40 -4.59 8.98 5.46
N PRO A 41 -5.86 8.61 5.74
CA PRO A 41 -6.14 7.32 6.35
C PRO A 41 -5.83 6.20 5.34
N VAL A 42 -5.14 5.16 5.81
CA VAL A 42 -4.90 3.95 5.01
C VAL A 42 -5.78 2.83 5.53
N PHE A 43 -6.66 2.32 4.68
CA PHE A 43 -7.62 1.29 5.05
C PHE A 43 -6.93 -0.08 5.13
N THR A 44 -7.12 -0.75 6.26
CA THR A 44 -6.45 -2.02 6.59
C THR A 44 -7.41 -3.19 6.69
N ASN A 45 -8.69 -2.94 7.01
CA ASN A 45 -9.71 -3.98 7.07
C ASN A 45 -11.09 -3.46 6.65
N VAL A 46 -11.91 -4.38 6.13
CA VAL A 46 -13.34 -4.21 5.91
C VAL A 46 -14.01 -5.52 6.31
N ASP A 47 -14.87 -5.48 7.32
CA ASP A 47 -15.54 -6.66 7.84
C ASP A 47 -16.89 -6.88 7.15
N LEU A 48 -17.15 -8.14 6.76
CA LEU A 48 -18.40 -8.55 6.14
C LEU A 48 -19.13 -9.52 7.04
N SER A 49 -20.44 -9.32 7.19
CA SER A 49 -21.34 -10.28 7.80
C SER A 49 -22.56 -10.48 6.91
N GLN A 50 -22.87 -11.73 6.60
CA GLN A 50 -24.01 -12.11 5.74
C GLN A 50 -24.04 -11.33 4.40
N GLY A 51 -22.87 -11.10 3.79
CA GLY A 51 -22.75 -10.38 2.52
C GLY A 51 -22.88 -8.85 2.61
N LYS A 52 -22.99 -8.28 3.82
CA LYS A 52 -23.05 -6.83 4.05
C LYS A 52 -21.78 -6.34 4.72
N TYR A 53 -21.33 -5.14 4.34
CA TYR A 53 -20.23 -4.44 5.02
C TYR A 53 -20.73 -3.94 6.38
N ILE A 54 -19.98 -4.21 7.45
CA ILE A 54 -20.37 -3.90 8.83
C ILE A 54 -19.44 -2.85 9.44
N SER A 55 -18.14 -3.09 9.39
CA SER A 55 -17.12 -2.20 9.91
C SER A 55 -15.97 -2.08 8.93
N PHE A 56 -15.19 -1.02 9.14
CA PHE A 56 -13.93 -0.81 8.45
C PHE A 56 -12.90 -0.31 9.44
N SER A 57 -11.64 -0.63 9.17
CA SER A 57 -10.51 -0.17 9.95
C SER A 57 -9.52 0.56 9.06
N PHE A 58 -8.93 1.62 9.60
CA PHE A 58 -7.87 2.35 8.94
C PHE A 58 -6.83 2.80 9.97
N VAL A 59 -5.62 3.03 9.50
CA VAL A 59 -4.55 3.64 10.28
C VAL A 59 -4.55 5.14 9.98
N ALA A 60 -4.66 5.97 11.02
CA ALA A 60 -4.53 7.41 10.93
C ALA A 60 -3.05 7.80 10.69
N ASP A 61 -2.80 9.05 10.26
CA ASP A 61 -1.41 9.53 10.06
C ASP A 61 -0.60 9.55 11.38
N SER A 62 -1.27 9.62 12.53
CA SER A 62 -0.68 9.43 13.86
C SER A 62 -0.17 8.00 14.13
N GLY A 63 -0.51 7.04 13.27
CA GLY A 63 -0.27 5.60 13.49
C GLY A 63 -1.36 4.90 14.31
N GLU A 64 -2.38 5.64 14.77
CA GLU A 64 -3.51 5.06 15.50
C GLU A 64 -4.38 4.20 14.58
N ASN A 65 -4.76 3.01 15.05
CA ASN A 65 -5.74 2.16 14.37
C ASN A 65 -7.15 2.55 14.81
N VAL A 66 -7.95 3.03 13.87
CA VAL A 66 -9.36 3.40 14.08
C VAL A 66 -10.25 2.34 13.44
N THR A 67 -11.22 1.84 14.19
CA THR A 67 -12.27 0.95 13.67
C THR A 67 -13.63 1.58 13.91
N ALA A 68 -14.44 1.66 12.86
CA ALA A 68 -15.76 2.26 12.91
C ALA A 68 -16.79 1.40 12.17
N HIS A 69 -18.07 1.53 12.57
CA HIS A 69 -19.17 0.96 11.81
C HIS A 69 -19.35 1.74 10.49
N VAL A 70 -19.77 1.08 9.42
CA VAL A 70 -19.93 1.71 8.09
C VAL A 70 -20.90 2.90 8.09
N ASP A 71 -21.92 2.88 8.95
CA ASP A 71 -22.88 3.98 9.11
C ASP A 71 -22.25 5.24 9.74
N GLN A 72 -21.04 5.13 10.29
CA GLN A 72 -20.30 6.27 10.81
C GLN A 72 -19.48 6.98 9.72
N ILE A 73 -19.52 6.52 8.47
CA ILE A 73 -18.87 7.24 7.36
C ILE A 73 -19.70 8.49 7.06
N GLY A 74 -19.15 9.66 7.36
CA GLY A 74 -19.73 10.94 6.96
C GLY A 74 -19.34 11.30 5.54
N VAL A 75 -18.06 11.66 5.34
CA VAL A 75 -17.53 12.04 4.02
C VAL A 75 -16.13 11.46 3.83
N MET A 76 -15.87 10.83 2.69
CA MET A 76 -14.55 10.34 2.29
C MET A 76 -14.12 10.99 0.98
N ARG A 77 -12.90 11.54 0.93
CA ARG A 77 -12.38 12.30 -0.21
C ARG A 77 -11.10 11.68 -0.75
N GLY A 78 -10.94 11.72 -2.07
CA GLY A 78 -9.68 11.37 -2.72
C GLY A 78 -9.24 9.91 -2.52
N LEU A 79 -10.18 8.98 -2.33
CA LEU A 79 -9.88 7.56 -2.14
C LEU A 79 -9.19 6.97 -3.38
N ARG A 80 -7.99 6.43 -3.18
CA ARG A 80 -7.17 5.86 -4.24
C ARG A 80 -6.38 4.63 -3.78
N HIS A 81 -6.14 3.71 -4.70
CA HIS A 81 -5.05 2.76 -4.64
C HIS A 81 -3.74 3.49 -4.91
N LYS A 82 -2.79 3.31 -4.01
CA LYS A 82 -1.44 3.88 -4.10
C LYS A 82 -0.42 2.78 -3.87
N LEU A 83 0.68 2.83 -4.61
CA LEU A 83 1.86 2.01 -4.30
C LEU A 83 2.43 2.45 -2.93
N ILE A 84 3.15 1.57 -2.25
CA ILE A 84 3.72 1.85 -0.92
C ILE A 84 4.53 3.15 -0.95
N CYS A 85 5.39 3.34 -1.96
CA CYS A 85 6.22 4.54 -2.12
C CYS A 85 5.42 5.85 -2.37
N GLN A 86 4.13 5.74 -2.70
CA GLN A 86 3.24 6.88 -2.98
C GLN A 86 2.35 7.25 -1.78
N LEU A 87 2.31 6.41 -0.75
CA LEU A 87 1.52 6.66 0.46
C LEU A 87 1.99 7.93 1.15
N GLN A 88 1.02 8.73 1.58
CA GLN A 88 1.28 9.94 2.36
C GLN A 88 1.35 9.62 3.86
N ASN A 89 0.60 8.62 4.31
CA ASN A 89 0.67 8.12 5.68
C ASN A 89 2.06 7.54 5.97
N GLY A 90 2.86 8.28 6.75
CA GLY A 90 4.25 7.93 7.01
C GLY A 90 4.39 6.64 7.80
N ALA A 91 3.52 6.42 8.80
CA ALA A 91 3.54 5.25 9.66
C ALA A 91 3.27 3.96 8.87
N VAL A 92 2.24 3.97 8.03
CA VAL A 92 1.89 2.79 7.21
C VAL A 92 2.89 2.57 6.09
N ARG A 93 3.39 3.65 5.46
CA ARG A 93 4.43 3.54 4.43
C ARG A 93 5.67 2.85 4.97
N GLU A 94 6.14 3.24 6.15
CA GLU A 94 7.32 2.64 6.78
C GLU A 94 7.09 1.17 7.11
N LEU A 95 5.96 0.85 7.75
CA LEU A 95 5.59 -0.52 8.10
C LEU A 95 5.53 -1.44 6.86
N MET A 96 4.78 -1.04 5.83
CA MET A 96 4.63 -1.84 4.61
C MET A 96 5.94 -1.95 3.83
N THR A 97 6.78 -0.91 3.84
CA THR A 97 8.12 -0.96 3.23
C THR A 97 8.99 -1.99 3.93
N GLU A 98 9.01 -1.99 5.26
CA GLU A 98 9.80 -2.95 6.04
C GLU A 98 9.36 -4.39 5.78
N GLU A 99 8.04 -4.66 5.82
CA GLU A 99 7.49 -6.00 5.55
C GLU A 99 7.80 -6.47 4.14
N THR A 100 7.64 -5.57 3.15
CA THR A 100 7.89 -5.88 1.74
C THR A 100 9.37 -6.18 1.48
N LEU A 101 10.28 -5.41 2.07
CA LEU A 101 11.72 -5.64 1.93
C LEU A 101 12.17 -6.91 2.69
N ARG A 102 11.56 -7.21 3.83
CA ARG A 102 11.77 -8.48 4.55
C ARG A 102 11.36 -9.67 3.69
N TYR A 103 10.19 -9.58 3.05
CA TYR A 103 9.74 -10.61 2.10
C TYR A 103 10.68 -10.73 0.89
N LEU A 104 11.10 -9.60 0.31
CA LEU A 104 12.01 -9.57 -0.83
C LEU A 104 13.36 -10.22 -0.52
N ARG A 105 13.94 -9.94 0.64
CA ARG A 105 15.17 -10.62 1.11
C ARG A 105 14.95 -12.12 1.19
N LYS A 106 13.85 -12.56 1.80
CA LYS A 106 13.55 -13.99 1.91
C LYS A 106 13.35 -14.65 0.55
N LEU A 107 12.70 -13.95 -0.37
CA LEU A 107 12.51 -14.41 -1.74
C LEU A 107 13.86 -14.59 -2.46
N CYS A 108 14.82 -13.69 -2.25
CA CYS A 108 16.17 -13.81 -2.79
C CYS A 108 16.92 -15.00 -2.18
N GLU A 109 16.86 -15.19 -0.86
CA GLU A 109 17.48 -16.33 -0.17
C GLU A 109 16.97 -17.68 -0.69
N VAL A 110 15.66 -17.83 -0.85
CA VAL A 110 15.05 -19.09 -1.31
C VAL A 110 15.37 -19.40 -2.77
N ASN A 111 15.69 -18.38 -3.58
CA ASN A 111 16.05 -18.52 -4.99
C ASN A 111 17.55 -18.32 -5.24
N GLU A 112 18.39 -18.45 -4.21
CA GLU A 112 19.83 -18.30 -4.34
C GLU A 112 20.39 -19.28 -5.39
N GLY A 113 21.20 -18.77 -6.32
CA GLY A 113 21.74 -19.54 -7.45
C GLY A 113 20.76 -19.79 -8.62
N PHE A 114 19.47 -19.44 -8.50
CA PHE A 114 18.45 -19.72 -9.52
C PHE A 114 17.60 -18.48 -9.86
N VAL A 115 17.99 -17.76 -10.90
CA VAL A 115 17.26 -16.55 -11.31
C VAL A 115 16.20 -16.86 -12.37
N THR A 116 15.10 -17.47 -11.93
CA THR A 116 13.97 -17.82 -12.81
C THR A 116 13.16 -16.60 -13.24
N HIS A 117 12.41 -16.72 -14.35
CA HIS A 117 11.52 -15.65 -14.82
C HIS A 117 10.43 -15.29 -13.79
N SER A 118 9.86 -16.31 -13.12
CA SER A 118 8.84 -16.12 -12.09
C SER A 118 9.38 -15.33 -10.89
N PHE A 119 10.59 -15.68 -10.42
CA PHE A 119 11.26 -14.96 -9.34
C PHE A 119 11.53 -13.50 -9.73
N LYS A 120 12.15 -13.25 -10.89
CA LYS A 120 12.39 -11.87 -11.37
C LYS A 120 11.09 -11.05 -11.42
N LYS A 121 10.03 -11.64 -11.99
CA LYS A 121 8.74 -10.96 -12.13
C LYS A 121 8.13 -10.59 -10.78
N GLU A 122 8.25 -11.45 -9.79
CA GLU A 122 7.76 -11.18 -8.44
C GLU A 122 8.60 -10.14 -7.72
N ALA A 123 9.91 -10.31 -7.68
CA ALA A 123 10.83 -9.35 -7.07
C ALA A 123 10.68 -7.94 -7.66
N LEU A 124 10.59 -7.81 -8.99
CA LEU A 124 10.38 -6.52 -9.64
C LEU A 124 9.04 -5.86 -9.30
N LYS A 125 7.99 -6.64 -9.01
CA LYS A 125 6.72 -6.07 -8.51
C LYS A 125 6.90 -5.45 -7.13
N LEU A 126 7.63 -6.12 -6.24
CA LEU A 126 7.91 -5.62 -4.89
C LEU A 126 8.73 -4.33 -4.97
N VAL A 127 9.80 -4.32 -5.77
CA VAL A 127 10.61 -3.11 -6.02
C VAL A 127 9.76 -1.96 -6.55
N ARG A 128 8.88 -2.23 -7.51
CA ARG A 128 7.99 -1.20 -8.05
C ARG A 128 7.11 -0.57 -6.97
N ASP A 129 6.70 -1.36 -6.00
CA ASP A 129 5.80 -0.94 -4.93
C ASP A 129 6.52 -0.06 -3.89
N VAL A 130 7.72 -0.46 -3.47
CA VAL A 130 8.52 0.27 -2.45
C VAL A 130 9.47 1.32 -3.01
N SER A 131 9.72 1.33 -4.33
CA SER A 131 10.75 2.09 -5.07
C SER A 131 12.18 1.57 -4.92
N ILE A 132 13.03 1.87 -5.92
CA ILE A 132 14.47 1.54 -5.93
C ILE A 132 15.21 2.30 -4.82
N ASP A 133 14.84 3.56 -4.57
CA ASP A 133 15.48 4.42 -3.57
C ASP A 133 15.44 3.78 -2.17
N GLU A 134 14.32 3.15 -1.80
CA GLU A 134 14.20 2.44 -0.52
C GLU A 134 15.04 1.15 -0.46
N LEU A 135 15.29 0.48 -1.60
CA LEU A 135 16.22 -0.65 -1.65
C LEU A 135 17.65 -0.18 -1.37
N GLU A 136 18.08 0.90 -2.03
CA GLU A 136 19.42 1.46 -1.87
C GLU A 136 19.66 1.95 -0.44
N LYS A 137 18.71 2.73 0.08
CA LYS A 137 18.74 3.28 1.45
C LYS A 137 18.83 2.18 2.52
N ARG A 138 18.21 1.02 2.30
CA ARG A 138 18.20 -0.10 3.25
C ARG A 138 19.13 -1.25 2.87
N HIS A 139 20.05 -0.99 1.92
CA HIS A 139 21.07 -1.94 1.45
C HIS A 139 20.50 -3.31 1.07
N VAL A 140 19.38 -3.32 0.33
CA VAL A 140 18.76 -4.54 -0.20
C VAL A 140 19.25 -4.77 -1.63
N HIS A 141 20.01 -5.84 -1.84
CA HIS A 141 20.58 -6.19 -3.13
C HIS A 141 19.79 -7.32 -3.80
N LEU A 142 19.51 -7.17 -5.09
CA LEU A 142 18.93 -8.25 -5.89
C LEU A 142 20.04 -9.03 -6.61
N PRO A 143 19.89 -10.35 -6.81
CA PRO A 143 20.85 -11.18 -7.53
C PRO A 143 20.79 -10.99 -9.06
N PHE A 144 20.20 -9.90 -9.53
CA PHE A 144 20.08 -9.54 -10.95
C PHE A 144 19.97 -8.02 -11.11
N ALA A 145 20.36 -7.52 -12.28
CA ALA A 145 20.25 -6.10 -12.59
C ALA A 145 18.78 -5.66 -12.74
N ILE A 146 18.47 -4.49 -12.19
CA ILE A 146 17.18 -3.81 -12.36
C ILE A 146 17.36 -2.81 -13.51
N GLU A 147 16.51 -2.88 -14.53
CA GLU A 147 16.48 -1.85 -15.56
C GLU A 147 15.95 -0.54 -14.96
N SER A 148 16.55 0.60 -15.29
CA SER A 148 16.30 1.93 -14.71
C SER A 148 14.86 2.45 -14.85
N ASN A 149 13.99 1.71 -15.53
CA ASN A 149 12.60 2.07 -15.84
C ASN A 149 11.61 1.56 -14.78
N VAL A 150 12.07 0.81 -13.77
CA VAL A 150 11.25 0.26 -12.68
C VAL A 150 11.00 1.36 -11.65
N VAL A 151 10.08 2.27 -11.99
CA VAL A 151 9.66 3.44 -11.20
C VAL A 151 10.85 4.28 -10.74
N ALA A 152 11.43 5.01 -11.69
CA ALA A 152 11.99 6.30 -11.37
C ALA A 152 10.84 7.18 -10.84
N ILE A 153 10.82 7.45 -9.53
CA ILE A 153 9.94 8.47 -8.97
C ILE A 153 10.33 9.76 -9.68
N ASN A 154 9.42 10.27 -10.50
CA ASN A 154 9.65 11.47 -11.30
C ASN A 154 9.78 12.65 -10.33
N THR A 155 10.99 12.96 -9.90
CA THR A 155 11.32 14.11 -9.03
C THR A 155 11.15 15.46 -9.73
N LYS A 156 10.49 15.50 -10.90
CA LYS A 156 10.21 16.73 -11.63
C LYS A 156 8.75 17.17 -11.45
N LYS A 157 8.57 18.12 -10.51
CA LYS A 157 7.89 19.42 -10.68
C LYS A 157 7.11 19.84 -9.43
N PHE A 158 7.83 20.41 -8.47
CA PHE A 158 7.39 21.62 -7.77
C PHE A 158 8.57 22.59 -7.78
N ALA A 159 8.65 23.36 -8.85
CA ALA A 159 9.32 24.64 -8.93
C ALA A 159 8.26 25.65 -9.36
#